data_AF-A0A970R3J2-F1
#
_entry.id   AF-A0A970R3J2-F1
#
_cell.length_a   1.000
_cell.length_b   1.000
_cell.length_c   1.000
_cell.angle_alpha   90.00
_cell.angle_beta   90.00
_cell.angle_gamma   90.00
#
_symmetry.space_group_name_H-M   'P 1'
#
loop_
_entity.id
_entity.type
_entity.pdbx_description
1 polymer ?
#
loop_
_entity_poly.entity_id
_entity_poly.type
_entity_poly.pdbx_seq_one_letter_code
_entity_poly.pdbx_strand_id
1 'polypeptide(L)'
;MTKPAAISSETLDLVMREEDFIIYHNGAPLTTPMGAGFAHADARILKHLLVKFTLSGIYNSDGINSAAIFSFVKDRIEKGDDPVSENFDSLCRKDTLIGNRTANQPKPLINVADAIDFFDKNPEVMNLIFWSVSVMSEAYRNFVSLLENGAPPEGGAAILQKQLKKYYDDFSAEKKAAVNLLLANHQNGMMLPLMLVSHVITPSEYANSTLALLLAQANTNEKSRANGAAPYQPLQRIMQLHDEALKTIEFLSFFEKGQNKISVIHELISRGESDSLEFKSTFRWDLYQNKKNPAIEHAALKTMAAFMNSAGGDLLIGVEDNGNIRGIELDQFENTAKFLLHVWTLIKSSMGQQVSPYLKTTLETISRRTVCRVHCLPAPAPVFLRQKGFDERFYIRTGPGTASLEISEALEYIAEHWKR
;
A
#
# COMPACT_ATOMS: atom_id res chain seq x y z
N MET A 1 14.65 -14.76 -26.32
CA MET A 1 14.23 -15.79 -25.35
C MET A 1 15.43 -16.66 -25.03
N THR A 2 16.10 -16.34 -23.93
CA THR A 2 17.14 -17.19 -23.32
C THR A 2 16.42 -18.25 -22.49
N LYS A 3 16.68 -19.54 -22.72
CA LYS A 3 16.05 -20.61 -21.92
C LYS A 3 16.32 -20.38 -20.42
N PRO A 4 15.31 -20.54 -19.53
CA PRO A 4 15.54 -20.44 -18.10
C PRO A 4 16.57 -21.48 -17.68
N ALA A 5 17.63 -21.03 -17.01
CA ALA A 5 18.69 -21.89 -16.52
C ALA A 5 18.26 -22.51 -15.18
N ALA A 6 18.38 -23.83 -15.06
CA ALA A 6 18.17 -24.51 -13.78
C ALA A 6 19.20 -24.02 -12.76
N ILE A 7 18.74 -23.76 -11.54
CA ILE A 7 19.59 -23.33 -10.43
C ILE A 7 19.48 -24.35 -9.31
N SER A 8 20.64 -24.81 -8.81
CA SER A 8 20.68 -25.59 -7.58
C SER A 8 20.69 -24.62 -6.40
N SER A 9 19.67 -24.70 -5.55
CA SER A 9 19.53 -23.85 -4.36
C SER A 9 20.71 -23.95 -3.39
N GLU A 10 21.40 -25.10 -3.36
CA GLU A 10 22.59 -25.34 -2.51
C GLU A 10 23.82 -24.54 -2.95
N THR A 11 23.77 -23.92 -4.13
CA THR A 11 24.92 -23.26 -4.77
C THR A 11 24.71 -21.76 -4.96
N LEU A 12 23.61 -21.22 -4.41
CA LEU A 12 23.29 -19.81 -4.40
C LEU A 12 23.86 -19.14 -3.15
N ASP A 13 24.64 -18.09 -3.34
CA ASP A 13 25.22 -17.31 -2.24
C ASP A 13 25.00 -15.81 -2.41
N LEU A 14 24.90 -15.10 -1.29
CA LEU A 14 24.92 -13.64 -1.25
C LEU A 14 26.27 -13.16 -0.73
N VAL A 15 27.08 -12.57 -1.60
CA VAL A 15 28.42 -12.11 -1.27
C VAL A 15 28.39 -10.60 -1.04
N MET A 16 28.93 -10.15 0.09
CA MET A 16 29.15 -8.74 0.39
C MET A 16 30.47 -8.29 -0.24
N ARG A 17 30.44 -7.16 -0.95
CA ARG A 17 31.60 -6.45 -1.49
C ARG A 17 31.77 -5.11 -0.76
N GLU A 18 32.80 -4.35 -1.10
CA GLU A 18 33.10 -3.08 -0.42
C GLU A 18 31.95 -2.06 -0.54
N GLU A 19 31.27 -2.01 -1.69
CA GLU A 19 30.25 -0.98 -1.98
C GLU A 19 28.83 -1.54 -2.15
N ASP A 20 28.68 -2.85 -2.34
CA ASP A 20 27.39 -3.48 -2.62
C ASP A 20 27.33 -4.97 -2.22
N PHE A 21 26.23 -5.62 -2.59
CA PHE A 21 26.05 -7.06 -2.49
C PHE A 21 25.87 -7.64 -3.88
N ILE A 22 26.17 -8.92 -4.06
CA ILE A 22 25.99 -9.64 -5.33
C ILE A 22 25.62 -11.10 -5.11
N ILE A 23 24.75 -11.61 -5.98
CA ILE A 23 24.36 -13.02 -5.99
C ILE A 23 25.40 -13.84 -6.76
N TYR A 24 25.85 -14.94 -6.17
CA TYR A 24 26.68 -15.95 -6.80
C TYR A 24 25.89 -17.23 -7.05
N HIS A 25 26.26 -17.97 -8.09
CA HIS A 25 25.77 -19.31 -8.40
C HIS A 25 26.95 -20.17 -8.86
N ASN A 26 27.17 -21.32 -8.22
CA ASN A 26 28.31 -22.22 -8.52
C ASN A 26 29.68 -21.51 -8.50
N GLY A 27 29.90 -20.63 -7.53
CA GLY A 27 31.18 -19.92 -7.36
C GLY A 27 31.44 -18.80 -8.38
N ALA A 28 30.48 -18.48 -9.25
CA ALA A 28 30.57 -17.35 -10.19
C ALA A 28 29.45 -16.33 -9.93
N PRO A 29 29.67 -15.03 -10.21
CA PRO A 29 28.62 -14.02 -10.16
C PRO A 29 27.45 -14.38 -11.08
N LEU A 30 26.23 -14.36 -10.55
CA LEU A 30 25.03 -14.53 -11.36
C LEU A 30 24.78 -13.24 -12.18
N THR A 31 24.46 -13.40 -13.46
CA THR A 31 24.28 -12.26 -14.38
C THR A 31 22.89 -12.21 -15.00
N THR A 32 22.43 -10.99 -15.30
CA THR A 32 21.27 -10.69 -16.13
C THR A 32 21.50 -11.19 -17.57
N PRO A 33 20.46 -11.23 -18.44
CA PRO A 33 20.60 -11.69 -19.82
C PRO A 33 21.62 -10.91 -20.65
N MET A 34 21.83 -9.62 -20.38
CA MET A 34 22.87 -8.81 -21.05
C MET A 34 24.18 -8.72 -20.26
N GLY A 35 24.39 -9.59 -19.27
CA GLY A 35 25.67 -9.77 -18.60
C GLY A 35 25.96 -8.82 -17.44
N ALA A 36 25.01 -8.00 -16.99
CA ALA A 36 25.16 -7.24 -15.76
C ALA A 36 25.07 -8.18 -14.55
N GLY A 37 25.82 -7.90 -13.48
CA GLY A 37 25.72 -8.71 -12.26
C GLY A 37 24.39 -8.49 -11.53
N PHE A 38 23.86 -9.53 -10.86
CA PHE A 38 22.80 -9.39 -9.86
C PHE A 38 23.35 -8.72 -8.60
N ALA A 39 23.61 -7.43 -8.73
CA ALA A 39 24.34 -6.61 -7.79
C ALA A 39 23.55 -5.36 -7.39
N HIS A 40 23.50 -5.06 -6.11
CA HIS A 40 22.77 -3.92 -5.58
C HIS A 40 23.26 -3.53 -4.18
N ALA A 41 23.29 -2.22 -3.88
CA ALA A 41 23.73 -1.69 -2.59
C ALA A 41 22.82 -2.12 -1.43
N ASP A 42 21.51 -2.22 -1.69
CA ASP A 42 20.54 -2.74 -0.73
C ASP A 42 20.38 -4.26 -0.84
N ALA A 43 20.91 -4.97 0.15
CA ALA A 43 20.85 -6.43 0.27
C ALA A 43 19.42 -7.00 0.31
N ARG A 44 18.41 -6.21 0.71
CA ARG A 44 17.02 -6.69 0.82
C ARG A 44 16.46 -7.13 -0.52
N ILE A 45 16.79 -6.39 -1.59
CA ILE A 45 16.36 -6.70 -2.96
C ILE A 45 16.99 -8.01 -3.43
N LEU A 46 18.29 -8.20 -3.16
CA LEU A 46 18.98 -9.43 -3.57
C LEU A 46 18.53 -10.65 -2.77
N LYS A 47 18.26 -10.49 -1.47
CA LYS A 47 17.64 -11.54 -0.64
C LYS A 47 16.27 -11.95 -1.18
N HIS A 48 15.46 -10.99 -1.60
CA HIS A 48 14.18 -11.25 -2.24
C HIS A 48 14.34 -12.08 -3.52
N LEU A 49 15.25 -11.68 -4.40
CA LEU A 49 15.55 -12.43 -5.63
C LEU A 49 16.06 -13.85 -5.33
N LEU A 50 16.96 -14.01 -4.36
CA LEU A 50 17.45 -15.31 -3.90
C LEU A 50 16.33 -16.23 -3.45
N VAL A 51 15.39 -15.72 -2.65
CA VAL A 51 14.21 -16.49 -2.23
C VAL A 51 13.40 -16.94 -3.45
N LYS A 52 13.14 -16.03 -4.41
CA LYS A 52 12.39 -16.40 -5.62
C LYS A 52 13.11 -17.46 -6.45
N PHE A 53 14.43 -17.36 -6.65
CA PHE A 53 15.23 -18.36 -7.38
C PHE A 53 15.27 -19.71 -6.66
N THR A 54 15.37 -19.68 -5.34
CA THR A 54 15.38 -20.90 -4.51
C THR A 54 14.05 -21.63 -4.61
N LEU A 55 12.93 -20.90 -4.52
CA LEU A 55 11.58 -21.49 -4.56
C LEU A 55 11.20 -21.99 -5.97
N SER A 56 11.63 -21.30 -7.02
CA SER A 56 11.33 -21.71 -8.40
C SER A 56 12.25 -22.83 -8.91
N GLY A 57 13.44 -22.99 -8.32
CA GLY A 57 14.51 -23.87 -8.83
C GLY A 57 15.07 -23.42 -10.19
N ILE A 58 14.65 -22.26 -10.69
CA ILE A 58 15.07 -21.70 -11.97
C ILE A 58 15.30 -20.20 -11.85
N TYR A 59 16.34 -19.72 -12.53
CA TYR A 59 16.44 -18.31 -12.83
C TYR A 59 15.70 -18.01 -14.13
N ASN A 60 14.69 -17.14 -14.05
CA ASN A 60 13.88 -16.74 -15.20
C ASN A 60 13.70 -15.22 -15.25
N SER A 61 14.29 -14.59 -16.25
CA SER A 61 14.12 -13.16 -16.57
C SER A 61 13.06 -12.90 -17.65
N ASP A 62 12.35 -13.92 -18.12
CA ASP A 62 11.25 -13.78 -19.08
C ASP A 62 9.92 -13.48 -18.38
N GLY A 63 9.01 -12.80 -19.10
CA GLY A 63 7.69 -12.42 -18.60
C GLY A 63 7.74 -11.28 -17.59
N ILE A 64 6.85 -11.32 -16.59
CA ILE A 64 6.80 -10.33 -15.51
C ILE A 64 7.05 -11.00 -14.17
N ASN A 65 8.21 -10.72 -13.59
CA ASN A 65 8.61 -11.16 -12.27
C ASN A 65 9.74 -10.25 -11.74
N SER A 66 10.11 -10.41 -10.47
CA SER A 66 11.13 -9.57 -9.83
C SER A 66 12.49 -9.60 -10.53
N ALA A 67 12.91 -10.74 -11.06
CA ALA A 67 14.18 -10.89 -11.76
C ALA A 67 14.12 -10.27 -13.16
N ALA A 68 12.99 -10.37 -13.86
CA ALA A 68 12.74 -9.69 -15.12
C ALA A 68 12.78 -8.17 -14.96
N ILE A 69 12.12 -7.62 -13.93
CA ILE A 69 12.14 -6.18 -13.64
C ILE A 69 13.56 -5.73 -13.30
N PHE A 70 14.24 -6.41 -12.37
CA PHE A 70 15.63 -6.12 -12.02
C PHE A 70 16.55 -6.15 -13.24
N SER A 71 16.44 -7.19 -14.07
CA SER A 71 17.25 -7.32 -15.28
C SER A 71 16.96 -6.20 -16.26
N PHE A 72 15.69 -5.83 -16.47
CA PHE A 72 15.32 -4.75 -17.38
C PHE A 72 15.86 -3.39 -16.91
N VAL A 73 15.90 -3.14 -15.59
CA VAL A 73 16.56 -1.95 -15.02
C VAL A 73 18.04 -1.92 -15.40
N LYS A 74 18.78 -2.98 -15.08
CA LYS A 74 20.24 -3.07 -15.31
C LYS A 74 20.61 -3.09 -16.79
N ASP A 75 19.83 -3.80 -17.58
CA ASP A 75 20.20 -4.09 -18.96
C ASP A 75 19.77 -3.01 -19.94
N ARG A 76 18.72 -2.24 -19.61
CA ARG A 76 18.12 -1.25 -20.51
C ARG A 76 18.00 0.14 -19.88
N ILE A 77 17.20 0.29 -18.82
CA ILE A 77 16.89 1.63 -18.29
C ILE A 77 18.14 2.38 -17.80
N GLU A 78 19.02 1.73 -17.02
CA GLU A 78 20.28 2.33 -16.55
C GLU A 78 21.25 2.66 -17.70
N LYS A 79 21.07 2.03 -18.87
CA LYS A 79 21.85 2.30 -20.09
C LYS A 79 21.20 3.33 -21.00
N GLY A 80 20.08 3.93 -20.58
CA GLY A 80 19.35 4.95 -21.33
C GLY A 80 18.39 4.41 -22.39
N ASP A 81 18.14 3.10 -22.43
CA ASP A 81 17.19 2.45 -23.34
C ASP A 81 15.83 2.29 -22.65
N ASP A 82 14.90 3.19 -22.96
CA ASP A 82 13.54 3.22 -22.43
C ASP A 82 12.49 3.28 -23.57
N PRO A 83 12.03 2.12 -24.04
CA PRO A 83 11.09 2.02 -25.16
C PRO A 83 9.78 2.81 -24.97
N VAL A 84 9.31 2.96 -23.73
CA VAL A 84 8.11 3.74 -23.43
C VAL A 84 8.38 5.23 -23.58
N SER A 85 9.53 5.73 -23.11
CA SER A 85 9.95 7.12 -23.33
C SER A 85 10.09 7.43 -24.82
N GLU A 86 10.69 6.52 -25.60
CA GLU A 86 10.92 6.67 -27.04
C GLU A 86 9.62 6.67 -27.85
N ASN A 87 8.64 5.84 -27.46
CA ASN A 87 7.38 5.65 -28.19
C ASN A 87 6.18 6.33 -27.52
N PHE A 88 6.41 7.22 -26.55
CA PHE A 88 5.40 7.74 -25.63
C PHE A 88 4.15 8.27 -26.34
N ASP A 89 4.34 9.12 -27.36
CA ASP A 89 3.24 9.73 -28.10
C ASP A 89 2.38 8.71 -28.86
N SER A 90 3.04 7.70 -29.44
CA SER A 90 2.37 6.61 -30.15
C SER A 90 1.56 5.74 -29.19
N LEU A 91 2.12 5.46 -28.00
CA LEU A 91 1.45 4.70 -26.93
C LEU A 91 0.22 5.45 -26.41
N CYS A 92 0.33 6.75 -26.15
CA CYS A 92 -0.81 7.58 -25.73
C CYS A 92 -1.96 7.57 -26.74
N ARG A 93 -1.65 7.71 -28.04
CA ARG A 93 -2.68 7.73 -29.11
C ARG A 93 -3.39 6.39 -29.27
N LYS A 94 -2.71 5.28 -29.02
CA LYS A 94 -3.26 3.92 -29.13
C LYS A 94 -4.00 3.47 -27.88
N ASP A 95 -3.85 4.20 -26.77
CA ASP A 95 -4.49 3.86 -25.51
C ASP A 95 -6.00 4.16 -25.54
N THR A 96 -6.80 3.11 -25.33
CA THR A 96 -8.26 3.17 -25.35
C THR A 96 -8.83 4.06 -24.23
N LEU A 97 -8.23 4.07 -23.03
CA LEU A 97 -8.68 4.89 -21.90
C LEU A 97 -8.39 6.37 -22.12
N ILE A 98 -7.30 6.68 -22.81
CA ILE A 98 -6.96 8.07 -23.20
C ILE A 98 -7.90 8.53 -24.33
N GLY A 99 -8.04 7.74 -25.40
CA GLY A 99 -8.83 8.11 -26.59
C GLY A 99 -10.34 8.17 -26.37
N ASN A 100 -10.92 7.33 -25.48
CA ASN A 100 -12.38 7.30 -25.25
C ASN A 100 -12.92 8.55 -24.53
N ARG A 101 -12.07 9.33 -23.85
CA ARG A 101 -12.49 10.52 -23.06
C ARG A 101 -12.25 11.85 -23.78
N THR A 102 -11.58 11.84 -24.94
CA THR A 102 -11.42 13.01 -25.81
C THR A 102 -12.60 13.22 -26.75
N ALA A 103 -13.55 12.28 -26.78
CA ALA A 103 -14.80 12.39 -27.53
C ALA A 103 -15.90 13.00 -26.65
N ASN A 104 -16.76 13.85 -27.22
CA ASN A 104 -17.89 14.50 -26.55
C ASN A 104 -18.90 13.52 -25.90
N GLN A 105 -18.74 12.21 -26.08
CA GLN A 105 -19.47 11.15 -25.38
C GLN A 105 -18.49 10.04 -24.98
N PRO A 106 -18.35 9.72 -23.67
CA PRO A 106 -17.48 8.64 -23.22
C PRO A 106 -18.02 7.28 -23.68
N LYS A 107 -17.20 6.51 -24.41
CA LYS A 107 -17.55 5.13 -24.76
C LYS A 107 -17.40 4.23 -23.53
N PRO A 108 -18.34 3.29 -23.30
CA PRO A 108 -18.19 2.29 -22.25
C PRO A 108 -16.95 1.44 -22.51
N LEU A 109 -16.28 0.98 -21.45
CA LEU A 109 -15.05 0.18 -21.54
C LEU A 109 -15.28 -1.14 -22.29
N ILE A 110 -16.48 -1.70 -22.13
CA ILE A 110 -16.97 -2.88 -22.83
C ILE A 110 -18.33 -2.55 -23.44
N ASN A 111 -18.54 -2.94 -24.69
CA ASN A 111 -19.87 -2.99 -25.26
C ASN A 111 -20.53 -4.32 -24.84
N VAL A 112 -21.50 -4.26 -23.93
CA VAL A 112 -22.17 -5.46 -23.41
C VAL A 112 -22.77 -6.28 -24.54
N ALA A 113 -23.39 -5.63 -25.54
CA ALA A 113 -24.00 -6.30 -26.68
C ALA A 113 -23.01 -7.18 -27.47
N ASP A 114 -21.76 -6.71 -27.60
CA ASP A 114 -20.73 -7.44 -28.33
C ASP A 114 -20.12 -8.57 -27.47
N ALA A 115 -20.26 -8.51 -26.15
CA ALA A 115 -19.67 -9.45 -25.22
C ALA A 115 -20.67 -10.45 -24.60
N ILE A 116 -21.97 -10.39 -24.97
CA ILE A 116 -23.03 -11.23 -24.37
C ILE A 116 -22.70 -12.71 -24.48
N ASP A 117 -22.41 -13.22 -25.68
CA ASP A 117 -22.13 -14.66 -25.88
C ASP A 117 -20.90 -15.14 -25.09
N PHE A 118 -19.88 -14.27 -24.98
CA PHE A 118 -18.71 -14.55 -24.15
C PHE A 118 -19.07 -14.62 -22.67
N PHE A 119 -19.88 -13.67 -22.17
CA PHE A 119 -20.29 -13.61 -20.77
C PHE A 119 -21.25 -14.74 -20.40
N ASP A 120 -22.17 -15.12 -21.27
CA ASP A 120 -23.07 -16.26 -21.07
C ASP A 120 -22.28 -17.57 -20.89
N LYS A 121 -21.16 -17.71 -21.62
CA LYS A 121 -20.24 -18.86 -21.49
C LYS A 121 -19.28 -18.74 -20.29
N ASN A 122 -19.11 -17.55 -19.72
CA ASN A 122 -18.14 -17.25 -18.67
C ASN A 122 -18.73 -16.32 -17.58
N PRO A 123 -19.75 -16.75 -16.84
CA PRO A 123 -20.47 -15.89 -15.89
C PRO A 123 -19.58 -15.39 -14.74
N GLU A 124 -18.58 -16.18 -14.32
CA GLU A 124 -17.65 -15.75 -13.28
C GLU A 124 -16.75 -14.60 -13.74
N VAL A 125 -16.32 -14.63 -15.00
CA VAL A 125 -15.51 -13.59 -15.63
C VAL A 125 -16.32 -12.31 -15.78
N MET A 126 -17.60 -12.44 -16.16
CA MET A 126 -18.54 -11.33 -16.19
C MET A 126 -18.58 -10.64 -14.82
N ASN A 127 -18.82 -11.38 -13.73
CA ASN A 127 -18.90 -10.82 -12.37
C ASN A 127 -17.63 -10.04 -11.97
N LEU A 128 -16.45 -10.63 -12.18
CA LEU A 128 -15.17 -10.00 -11.86
C LEU A 128 -14.96 -8.67 -12.61
N ILE A 129 -15.33 -8.65 -13.89
CA ILE A 129 -15.28 -7.45 -14.73
C ILE A 129 -16.28 -6.41 -14.23
N PHE A 130 -17.54 -6.78 -13.96
CA PHE A 130 -18.56 -5.84 -13.49
C PHE A 130 -18.19 -5.17 -12.17
N TRP A 131 -17.65 -5.93 -11.22
CA TRP A 131 -17.19 -5.39 -9.94
C TRP A 131 -16.06 -4.35 -10.13
N SER A 132 -15.15 -4.59 -11.06
CA SER A 132 -13.96 -3.73 -11.24
C SER A 132 -14.20 -2.53 -12.17
N VAL A 133 -14.97 -2.70 -13.25
CA VAL A 133 -15.20 -1.63 -14.24
C VAL A 133 -16.02 -0.48 -13.64
N SER A 134 -16.88 -0.76 -12.65
CA SER A 134 -17.67 0.26 -11.97
C SER A 134 -16.81 1.32 -11.25
N VAL A 135 -15.67 0.92 -10.68
CA VAL A 135 -14.75 1.80 -9.94
C VAL A 135 -13.67 2.43 -10.83
N MET A 136 -13.43 1.89 -12.03
CA MET A 136 -12.38 2.39 -12.94
C MET A 136 -12.53 3.85 -13.35
N SER A 137 -13.76 4.36 -13.46
CA SER A 137 -13.99 5.78 -13.76
C SER A 137 -13.52 6.70 -12.63
N GLU A 138 -13.65 6.26 -11.38
CA GLU A 138 -13.16 7.00 -10.22
C GLU A 138 -11.64 6.90 -10.12
N ALA A 139 -11.08 5.70 -10.27
CA ALA A 139 -9.64 5.48 -10.30
C ALA A 139 -8.96 6.35 -11.38
N TYR A 140 -9.53 6.43 -12.58
CA TYR A 140 -9.02 7.31 -13.64
C TYR A 140 -9.03 8.79 -13.21
N ARG A 141 -10.15 9.29 -12.65
CA ARG A 141 -10.23 10.68 -12.16
C ARG A 141 -9.20 10.95 -11.07
N ASN A 142 -9.01 10.01 -10.15
CA ASN A 142 -8.02 10.10 -9.09
C ASN A 142 -6.61 10.17 -9.68
N PHE A 143 -6.30 9.33 -10.66
CA PHE A 143 -5.00 9.35 -11.33
C PHE A 143 -4.75 10.67 -12.06
N VAL A 144 -5.71 11.15 -12.86
CA VAL A 144 -5.58 12.44 -13.55
C VAL A 144 -5.38 13.59 -12.55
N SER A 145 -6.11 13.59 -11.43
CA SER A 145 -5.94 14.59 -10.38
C SER A 145 -4.52 14.60 -9.77
N LEU A 146 -3.85 13.44 -9.70
CA LEU A 146 -2.46 13.34 -9.28
C LEU A 146 -1.50 14.01 -10.27
N LEU A 147 -1.82 14.00 -11.57
CA LEU A 147 -0.99 14.63 -12.61
C LEU A 147 -1.04 16.17 -12.55
N GLU A 148 -2.12 16.74 -12.03
CA GLU A 148 -2.43 18.17 -12.11
C GLU A 148 -2.20 18.95 -10.81
N ASN A 149 -1.53 18.37 -9.81
CA ASN A 149 -1.43 18.93 -8.46
C ASN A 149 -2.80 19.28 -7.84
N GLY A 150 -3.88 18.58 -8.23
CA GLY A 150 -5.22 18.76 -7.67
C GLY A 150 -6.15 19.78 -8.36
N ALA A 151 -5.78 20.37 -9.51
CA ALA A 151 -6.72 21.14 -10.33
C ALA A 151 -7.60 20.21 -11.20
N PRO A 152 -8.83 20.60 -11.59
CA PRO A 152 -9.60 19.85 -12.58
C PRO A 152 -8.96 19.99 -13.98
N PRO A 153 -9.15 19.00 -14.87
CA PRO A 153 -8.51 18.97 -16.18
C PRO A 153 -9.07 20.05 -17.10
N GLU A 154 -8.48 21.25 -17.02
CA GLU A 154 -8.66 22.31 -18.00
C GLU A 154 -7.64 22.13 -19.12
N GLY A 155 -7.90 21.14 -19.97
CA GLY A 155 -7.04 20.90 -21.11
C GLY A 155 -7.36 19.61 -21.84
N GLY A 156 -7.64 19.71 -23.14
CA GLY A 156 -7.87 18.55 -24.00
C GLY A 156 -6.67 17.57 -24.06
N ALA A 157 -6.80 16.53 -24.88
CA ALA A 157 -5.87 15.39 -25.01
C ALA A 157 -4.35 15.73 -24.97
N ALA A 158 -3.96 16.84 -25.59
CA ALA A 158 -2.56 17.26 -25.68
C ALA A 158 -1.96 17.69 -24.33
N ILE A 159 -2.76 18.29 -23.44
CA ILE A 159 -2.31 18.72 -22.11
C ILE A 159 -2.12 17.50 -21.22
N LEU A 160 -3.09 16.57 -21.24
CA LEU A 160 -2.99 15.30 -20.53
C LEU A 160 -1.76 14.49 -20.98
N GLN A 161 -1.50 14.41 -22.29
CA GLN A 161 -0.33 13.71 -22.82
C GLN A 161 0.98 14.31 -22.30
N LYS A 162 1.08 15.65 -22.25
CA LYS A 162 2.27 16.35 -21.71
C LYS A 162 2.45 16.09 -20.22
N GLN A 163 1.37 16.10 -19.45
CA GLN A 163 1.39 15.83 -18.01
C GLN A 163 1.78 14.37 -17.73
N LEU A 164 1.19 13.41 -18.45
CA LEU A 164 1.56 12.00 -18.36
C LEU A 164 3.04 11.80 -18.68
N LYS A 165 3.57 12.48 -19.71
CA LYS A 165 4.98 12.38 -20.07
C LYS A 165 5.87 12.86 -18.94
N LYS A 166 5.60 14.05 -18.40
CA LYS A 166 6.35 14.58 -17.25
C LYS A 166 6.29 13.61 -16.05
N TYR A 167 5.10 13.11 -15.74
CA TYR A 167 4.90 12.19 -14.62
C TYR A 167 5.67 10.88 -14.78
N TYR A 168 5.71 10.33 -16.00
CA TYR A 168 6.51 9.15 -16.32
C TYR A 168 8.01 9.45 -16.31
N ASP A 169 8.44 10.62 -16.81
CA ASP A 169 9.85 11.02 -16.83
C ASP A 169 10.41 11.09 -15.39
N ASP A 170 9.58 11.50 -14.42
CA ASP A 170 9.90 11.57 -12.97
C ASP A 170 9.94 10.19 -12.27
N PHE A 171 9.56 9.09 -12.94
CA PHE A 171 9.61 7.75 -12.35
C PHE A 171 11.04 7.26 -12.11
N SER A 172 11.19 6.47 -11.04
CA SER A 172 12.42 5.70 -10.80
C SER A 172 12.66 4.67 -11.91
N ALA A 173 13.89 4.18 -12.03
CA ALA A 173 14.26 3.21 -13.04
C ALA A 173 13.41 1.92 -12.96
N GLU A 174 13.09 1.50 -11.73
CA GLU A 174 12.29 0.31 -11.45
C GLU A 174 10.84 0.47 -11.90
N LYS A 175 10.23 1.65 -11.65
CA LYS A 175 8.88 1.95 -12.13
C LYS A 175 8.84 2.00 -13.66
N LYS A 176 9.84 2.60 -14.31
CA LYS A 176 9.96 2.60 -15.78
C LYS A 176 10.09 1.19 -16.35
N ALA A 177 10.94 0.35 -15.75
CA ALA A 177 11.10 -1.05 -16.13
C ALA A 177 9.81 -1.85 -15.98
N ALA A 178 9.09 -1.68 -14.85
CA ALA A 178 7.80 -2.32 -14.61
C ALA A 178 6.76 -1.94 -15.68
N VAL A 179 6.61 -0.65 -16.00
CA VAL A 179 5.67 -0.19 -17.04
C VAL A 179 6.02 -0.76 -18.41
N ASN A 180 7.32 -0.77 -18.78
CA ASN A 180 7.78 -1.36 -20.03
C ASN A 180 7.41 -2.86 -20.12
N LEU A 181 7.66 -3.63 -19.06
CA LEU A 181 7.34 -5.06 -19.04
C LEU A 181 5.84 -5.33 -19.07
N LEU A 182 5.03 -4.58 -18.31
CA LEU A 182 3.57 -4.68 -18.33
C LEU A 182 3.01 -4.41 -19.73
N LEU A 183 3.47 -3.34 -20.38
CA LEU A 183 3.05 -2.99 -21.75
C LEU A 183 3.42 -4.07 -22.76
N ALA A 184 4.66 -4.58 -22.70
CA ALA A 184 5.14 -5.59 -23.64
C ALA A 184 4.39 -6.92 -23.54
N ASN A 185 3.95 -7.31 -22.33
CA ASN A 185 3.35 -8.62 -22.10
C ASN A 185 1.81 -8.61 -22.08
N HIS A 186 1.17 -7.50 -21.71
CA HIS A 186 -0.28 -7.47 -21.52
C HIS A 186 -1.07 -6.88 -22.69
N GLN A 187 -0.39 -6.28 -23.69
CA GLN A 187 -1.00 -5.75 -24.91
C GLN A 187 -2.09 -4.68 -24.66
N ASN A 188 -2.02 -3.99 -23.53
CA ASN A 188 -2.90 -2.87 -23.21
C ASN A 188 -2.27 -1.52 -23.58
N GLY A 189 -3.10 -0.47 -23.52
CA GLY A 189 -2.61 0.89 -23.43
C GLY A 189 -1.83 1.15 -22.14
N MET A 190 -1.02 2.21 -22.14
CA MET A 190 -0.12 2.60 -21.05
C MET A 190 -0.82 3.09 -19.77
N MET A 191 -2.07 3.50 -19.85
CA MET A 191 -2.81 4.08 -18.73
C MET A 191 -2.95 3.09 -17.57
N LEU A 192 -3.32 1.83 -17.83
CA LEU A 192 -3.44 0.82 -16.78
C LEU A 192 -2.09 0.52 -16.09
N PRO A 193 -0.98 0.26 -16.82
CA PRO A 193 0.34 0.13 -16.21
C PRO A 193 0.73 1.34 -15.34
N LEU A 194 0.50 2.56 -15.83
CA LEU A 194 0.80 3.79 -15.08
C LEU A 194 -0.02 3.88 -13.79
N MET A 195 -1.33 3.58 -13.85
CA MET A 195 -2.21 3.59 -12.68
C MET A 195 -1.80 2.52 -11.65
N LEU A 196 -1.38 1.33 -12.10
CA LEU A 196 -0.92 0.25 -11.23
C LEU A 196 0.36 0.64 -10.48
N VAL A 197 1.42 1.06 -11.20
CA VAL A 197 2.71 1.43 -10.55
C VAL A 197 2.63 2.73 -9.73
N SER A 198 1.51 3.45 -9.85
CA SER A 198 1.18 4.64 -9.06
C SER A 198 0.23 4.34 -7.89
N HIS A 199 -0.12 3.06 -7.67
CA HIS A 199 -1.05 2.60 -6.61
C HIS A 199 -2.44 3.21 -6.67
N VAL A 200 -2.88 3.64 -7.85
CA VAL A 200 -4.25 4.14 -8.03
C VAL A 200 -5.25 2.99 -8.21
N ILE A 201 -4.77 1.84 -8.69
CA ILE A 201 -5.54 0.61 -8.81
C ILE A 201 -4.77 -0.56 -8.22
N THR A 202 -5.53 -1.50 -7.67
CA THR A 202 -5.05 -2.78 -7.14
C THR A 202 -4.66 -3.75 -8.27
N PRO A 203 -3.87 -4.80 -7.97
CA PRO A 203 -3.62 -5.89 -8.92
C PRO A 203 -4.89 -6.53 -9.48
N SER A 204 -5.95 -6.65 -8.68
CA SER A 204 -7.25 -7.19 -9.11
C SER A 204 -7.95 -6.28 -10.10
N GLU A 205 -8.04 -4.98 -9.80
CA GLU A 205 -8.63 -4.01 -10.71
C GLU A 205 -7.84 -3.93 -12.02
N TYR A 206 -6.51 -4.00 -11.94
CA TYR A 206 -5.63 -4.05 -13.11
C TYR A 206 -5.91 -5.29 -13.98
N ALA A 207 -5.95 -6.48 -13.38
CA ALA A 207 -6.15 -7.74 -14.11
C ALA A 207 -7.53 -7.79 -14.79
N ASN A 208 -8.58 -7.43 -14.05
CA ASN A 208 -9.95 -7.43 -14.55
C ASN A 208 -10.15 -6.38 -15.66
N SER A 209 -9.58 -5.19 -15.49
CA SER A 209 -9.64 -4.13 -16.51
C SER A 209 -8.82 -4.46 -17.75
N THR A 210 -7.68 -5.13 -17.57
CA THR A 210 -6.88 -5.65 -18.68
C THR A 210 -7.68 -6.63 -19.51
N LEU A 211 -8.29 -7.64 -18.86
CA LEU A 211 -9.10 -8.60 -19.60
C LEU A 211 -10.28 -7.92 -20.30
N ALA A 212 -10.96 -7.00 -19.61
CA ALA A 212 -12.07 -6.23 -20.17
C ALA A 212 -11.68 -5.52 -21.47
N LEU A 213 -10.52 -4.84 -21.49
CA LEU A 213 -10.01 -4.17 -22.68
C LEU A 213 -9.63 -5.16 -23.79
N LEU A 214 -9.00 -6.29 -23.44
CA LEU A 214 -8.65 -7.33 -24.41
C LEU A 214 -9.90 -7.93 -25.07
N LEU A 215 -10.98 -8.15 -24.32
CA LEU A 215 -12.25 -8.64 -24.86
C LEU A 215 -12.89 -7.61 -25.79
N ALA A 216 -12.88 -6.33 -25.41
CA ALA A 216 -13.36 -5.24 -26.27
C ALA A 216 -12.57 -5.15 -27.59
N GLN A 217 -11.28 -5.48 -27.58
CA GLN A 217 -10.42 -5.52 -28.76
C GLN A 217 -10.52 -6.84 -29.55
N ALA A 218 -10.88 -7.95 -28.92
CA ALA A 218 -11.04 -9.24 -29.61
C ALA A 218 -12.28 -9.24 -30.52
N ASN A 219 -13.35 -8.54 -30.13
CA ASN A 219 -14.57 -8.43 -30.92
C ASN A 219 -14.42 -7.65 -32.23
N THR A 220 -13.34 -6.89 -32.42
CA THR A 220 -13.00 -6.31 -33.74
C THR A 220 -12.31 -7.32 -34.66
N ASN A 221 -11.76 -8.42 -34.12
CA ASN A 221 -10.91 -9.40 -34.80
C ASN A 221 -11.49 -10.83 -34.85
N GLU A 222 -12.66 -11.10 -34.27
CA GLU A 222 -13.29 -12.44 -34.28
C GLU A 222 -13.68 -12.95 -35.69
N LYS A 223 -13.68 -12.09 -36.72
CA LYS A 223 -13.76 -12.54 -38.11
C LYS A 223 -12.51 -13.30 -38.60
N SER A 224 -11.44 -13.42 -37.81
CA SER A 224 -10.14 -13.92 -38.26
C SER A 224 -9.60 -15.15 -37.52
N ARG A 225 -10.26 -15.67 -36.47
CA ARG A 225 -9.80 -16.89 -35.77
C ARG A 225 -10.65 -18.11 -36.13
N ALA A 226 -10.51 -18.55 -37.38
CA ALA A 226 -10.74 -19.94 -37.75
C ALA A 226 -9.40 -20.68 -37.71
N ASN A 227 -9.42 -21.92 -37.19
CA ASN A 227 -8.36 -22.95 -37.18
C ASN A 227 -7.51 -23.09 -35.91
N GLY A 228 -7.82 -24.13 -35.12
CA GLY A 228 -6.84 -24.95 -34.39
C GLY A 228 -6.21 -24.37 -33.11
N ALA A 229 -6.57 -23.15 -32.68
CA ALA A 229 -6.09 -22.61 -31.41
C ALA A 229 -6.73 -23.34 -30.22
N ALA A 230 -5.94 -23.57 -29.16
CA ALA A 230 -6.45 -24.09 -27.89
C ALA A 230 -7.58 -23.19 -27.36
N PRO A 231 -8.58 -23.75 -26.63
CA PRO A 231 -9.67 -22.97 -26.07
C PRO A 231 -9.13 -21.82 -25.23
N TYR A 232 -9.61 -20.60 -25.48
CA TYR A 232 -9.28 -19.46 -24.65
C TYR A 232 -9.80 -19.70 -23.22
N GLN A 233 -8.93 -19.56 -22.21
CA GLN A 233 -9.25 -19.80 -20.80
C GLN A 233 -9.18 -18.46 -20.02
N PRO A 234 -10.28 -17.70 -19.94
CA PRO A 234 -10.23 -16.32 -19.44
C PRO A 234 -9.95 -16.25 -17.94
N LEU A 235 -10.44 -17.21 -17.15
CA LEU A 235 -10.17 -17.26 -15.72
C LEU A 235 -8.67 -17.46 -15.44
N GLN A 236 -8.03 -18.39 -16.16
CA GLN A 236 -6.58 -18.57 -16.08
C GLN A 236 -5.84 -17.31 -16.50
N ARG A 237 -6.33 -16.60 -17.52
CA ARG A 237 -5.74 -15.33 -17.95
C ARG A 237 -5.86 -14.25 -16.88
N ILE A 238 -7.00 -14.10 -16.21
CA ILE A 238 -7.14 -13.18 -15.06
C ILE A 238 -6.16 -13.55 -13.95
N MET A 239 -6.08 -14.83 -13.58
CA MET A 239 -5.18 -15.29 -12.53
C MET A 239 -3.72 -14.96 -12.87
N GLN A 240 -3.32 -15.17 -14.12
CA GLN A 240 -1.98 -14.82 -14.60
C GLN A 240 -1.73 -13.30 -14.51
N LEU A 241 -2.64 -12.48 -15.05
CA LEU A 241 -2.52 -11.02 -15.03
C LEU A 241 -2.45 -10.47 -13.60
N HIS A 242 -3.26 -11.03 -12.69
CA HIS A 242 -3.27 -10.68 -11.28
C HIS A 242 -1.94 -11.02 -10.61
N ASP A 243 -1.42 -12.23 -10.84
CA ASP A 243 -0.12 -12.68 -10.31
C ASP A 243 1.05 -11.81 -10.85
N GLU A 244 1.04 -11.49 -12.14
CA GLU A 244 2.04 -10.61 -12.77
C GLU A 244 1.99 -9.17 -12.21
N ALA A 245 0.78 -8.64 -11.99
CA ALA A 245 0.59 -7.34 -11.33
C ALA A 245 1.04 -7.36 -9.87
N LEU A 246 0.72 -8.43 -9.13
CA LEU A 246 1.13 -8.59 -7.73
C LEU A 246 2.66 -8.65 -7.60
N LYS A 247 3.33 -9.46 -8.43
CA LYS A 247 4.81 -9.54 -8.48
C LYS A 247 5.45 -8.19 -8.79
N THR A 248 4.80 -7.38 -9.62
CA THR A 248 5.26 -6.03 -9.94
C THR A 248 5.21 -5.13 -8.71
N ILE A 249 4.06 -5.07 -8.03
CA ILE A 249 3.88 -4.26 -6.82
C ILE A 249 4.78 -4.75 -5.69
N GLU A 250 4.91 -6.06 -5.49
CA GLU A 250 5.82 -6.67 -4.52
C GLU A 250 7.25 -6.19 -4.73
N PHE A 251 7.75 -6.20 -5.98
CA PHE A 251 9.09 -5.73 -6.29
C PHE A 251 9.26 -4.21 -6.10
N LEU A 252 8.29 -3.40 -6.54
CA LEU A 252 8.38 -1.95 -6.40
C LEU A 252 8.34 -1.49 -4.93
N SER A 253 7.71 -2.27 -4.04
CA SER A 253 7.63 -1.97 -2.61
C SER A 253 9.01 -1.78 -1.93
N PHE A 254 10.08 -2.37 -2.47
CA PHE A 254 11.44 -2.19 -1.97
C PHE A 254 12.00 -0.78 -2.19
N PHE A 255 11.49 -0.08 -3.22
CA PHE A 255 11.97 1.23 -3.68
C PHE A 255 11.05 2.36 -3.27
N GLU A 256 9.86 2.04 -2.76
CA GLU A 256 8.92 3.01 -2.24
C GLU A 256 9.32 3.40 -0.83
N LYS A 257 9.75 4.66 -0.68
CA LYS A 257 10.03 5.25 0.64
C LYS A 257 8.75 5.27 1.48
N GLY A 258 8.56 4.22 2.28
CA GLY A 258 7.65 4.18 3.42
C GLY A 258 6.15 4.32 3.15
N GLN A 259 5.65 4.06 1.93
CA GLN A 259 4.21 4.20 1.65
C GLN A 259 3.41 2.89 1.61
N ASN A 260 4.06 1.72 1.59
CA ASN A 260 3.38 0.42 1.67
C ASN A 260 3.91 -0.42 2.83
N LYS A 261 3.82 0.11 4.05
CA LYS A 261 3.53 -0.78 5.18
C LYS A 261 2.04 -1.03 5.12
N ILE A 262 1.60 -2.28 5.26
CA ILE A 262 0.25 -2.55 5.77
C ILE A 262 0.08 -1.61 6.96
N SER A 263 -0.83 -0.65 6.82
CA SER A 263 -1.09 0.34 7.84
C SER A 263 -1.45 -0.42 9.10
N VAL A 264 -0.56 -0.40 10.09
CA VAL A 264 -0.85 -1.07 11.38
C VAL A 264 -2.12 -0.44 11.97
N ILE A 265 -2.35 0.85 11.70
CA ILE A 265 -3.57 1.54 12.10
C ILE A 265 -4.80 0.95 11.40
N HIS A 266 -4.75 0.75 10.09
CA HIS A 266 -5.87 0.15 9.34
C HIS A 266 -6.16 -1.28 9.79
N GLU A 267 -5.13 -2.08 10.06
CA GLU A 267 -5.29 -3.43 10.62
C GLU A 267 -5.92 -3.38 12.02
N LEU A 268 -5.44 -2.51 12.90
CA LEU A 268 -6.01 -2.33 14.23
C LEU A 268 -7.48 -1.90 14.16
N ILE A 269 -7.84 -0.94 13.30
CA ILE A 269 -9.23 -0.53 13.10
C ILE A 269 -10.10 -1.73 12.72
N SER A 270 -9.63 -2.58 11.80
CA SER A 270 -10.39 -3.76 11.35
C SER A 270 -10.62 -4.82 12.44
N ARG A 271 -9.76 -4.87 13.47
CA ARG A 271 -9.90 -5.81 14.59
C ARG A 271 -10.96 -5.38 15.60
N GLY A 272 -11.30 -4.10 15.65
CA GLY A 272 -12.21 -3.51 16.65
C GLY A 272 -11.60 -3.40 18.05
N GLU A 273 -12.30 -2.74 18.97
CA GLU A 273 -11.83 -2.57 20.35
C GLU A 273 -11.65 -3.91 21.08
N SER A 274 -10.65 -3.96 21.96
CA SER A 274 -10.31 -5.15 22.75
C SER A 274 -9.68 -4.75 24.09
N ASP A 275 -9.22 -5.73 24.87
CA ASP A 275 -8.47 -5.49 26.10
C ASP A 275 -7.16 -4.70 25.88
N SER A 276 -6.61 -4.77 24.66
CA SER A 276 -5.34 -4.16 24.24
C SER A 276 -5.49 -3.13 23.11
N LEU A 277 -6.72 -2.75 22.73
CA LEU A 277 -6.99 -1.75 21.70
C LEU A 277 -8.22 -0.91 22.05
N GLU A 278 -8.08 0.41 22.05
CA GLU A 278 -9.16 1.36 22.37
C GLU A 278 -9.25 2.46 21.29
N PHE A 279 -10.47 2.87 20.93
CA PHE A 279 -10.73 3.98 20.03
C PHE A 279 -11.24 5.22 20.79
N LYS A 280 -10.87 6.39 20.27
CA LYS A 280 -11.37 7.70 20.70
C LYS A 280 -11.57 8.58 19.48
N SER A 281 -12.77 9.13 19.32
CA SER A 281 -13.09 10.00 18.19
C SER A 281 -12.28 11.30 18.18
N THR A 282 -11.94 11.83 19.36
CA THR A 282 -11.19 13.08 19.57
C THR A 282 -10.29 12.96 20.80
N PHE A 283 -9.32 13.87 20.94
CA PHE A 283 -8.44 13.95 22.10
C PHE A 283 -8.86 15.00 23.14
N ARG A 284 -9.40 16.15 22.69
CA ARG A 284 -9.78 17.29 23.55
C ARG A 284 -11.11 17.93 23.19
N TRP A 285 -11.63 17.70 21.98
CA TRP A 285 -12.84 18.38 21.52
C TRP A 285 -14.10 17.57 21.83
N ASP A 286 -15.03 18.18 22.55
CA ASP A 286 -16.33 17.61 22.83
C ASP A 286 -17.25 17.84 21.64
N LEU A 287 -17.64 16.75 20.97
CA LEU A 287 -18.46 16.80 19.75
C LEU A 287 -19.89 17.24 20.02
N TYR A 288 -20.39 17.09 21.25
CA TYR A 288 -21.74 17.52 21.63
C TYR A 288 -21.76 18.97 22.10
N GLN A 289 -20.79 19.35 22.92
CA GLN A 289 -20.70 20.71 23.48
C GLN A 289 -19.94 21.68 22.57
N ASN A 290 -19.31 21.19 21.51
CA ASN A 290 -18.51 21.93 20.54
C ASN A 290 -17.47 22.88 21.19
N LYS A 291 -16.73 22.35 22.17
CA LYS A 291 -15.69 23.09 22.90
C LYS A 291 -14.61 22.14 23.40
N LYS A 292 -13.48 22.70 23.83
CA LYS A 292 -12.44 21.94 24.55
C LYS A 292 -12.98 21.43 25.88
N ASN A 293 -12.76 20.15 26.15
CA ASN A 293 -13.21 19.49 27.38
C ASN A 293 -12.06 18.67 28.00
N PRO A 294 -11.53 19.09 29.17
CA PRO A 294 -10.47 18.36 29.87
C PRO A 294 -10.83 16.91 30.22
N ALA A 295 -12.11 16.57 30.33
CA ALA A 295 -12.56 15.20 30.60
C ALA A 295 -12.28 14.24 29.43
N ILE A 296 -12.26 14.73 28.19
CA ILE A 296 -11.92 13.92 27.00
C ILE A 296 -10.42 13.64 26.98
N GLU A 297 -9.60 14.65 27.30
CA GLU A 297 -8.16 14.49 27.47
C GLU A 297 -7.88 13.48 28.61
N HIS A 298 -8.61 13.61 29.71
CA HIS A 298 -8.53 12.68 30.85
C HIS A 298 -8.86 11.25 30.46
N ALA A 299 -9.90 11.04 29.63
CA ALA A 299 -10.28 9.71 29.16
C ALA A 299 -9.15 9.05 28.35
N ALA A 300 -8.50 9.80 27.45
CA ALA A 300 -7.37 9.29 26.67
C ALA A 300 -6.15 8.96 27.57
N LEU A 301 -5.81 9.85 28.50
CA LEU A 301 -4.71 9.64 29.45
C LEU A 301 -4.97 8.46 30.40
N LYS A 302 -6.22 8.31 30.84
CA LYS A 302 -6.69 7.17 31.66
C LYS A 302 -6.45 5.85 30.93
N THR A 303 -6.79 5.77 29.64
CA THR A 303 -6.52 4.59 28.82
C THR A 303 -5.03 4.30 28.70
N MET A 304 -4.19 5.32 28.44
CA MET A 304 -2.74 5.14 28.36
C MET A 304 -2.16 4.60 29.68
N ALA A 305 -2.54 5.19 30.82
CA ALA A 305 -2.10 4.73 32.14
C ALA A 305 -2.52 3.28 32.41
N ALA A 306 -3.76 2.93 32.06
CA ALA A 306 -4.26 1.57 32.21
C ALA A 306 -3.51 0.54 31.36
N PHE A 307 -3.21 0.85 30.10
CA PHE A 307 -2.39 -0.02 29.26
C PHE A 307 -0.99 -0.20 29.83
N MET A 308 -0.35 0.87 30.29
CA MET A 308 0.99 0.81 30.88
C MET A 308 1.04 -0.01 32.18
N ASN A 309 -0.02 0.04 32.99
CA ASN A 309 -0.13 -0.76 34.22
C ASN A 309 -0.60 -2.20 33.97
N SER A 310 -0.88 -2.58 32.72
CA SER A 310 -1.38 -3.90 32.33
C SER A 310 -0.44 -4.51 31.27
N ALA A 311 -0.97 -5.30 30.34
CA ALA A 311 -0.19 -5.97 29.29
C ALA A 311 0.28 -5.04 28.14
N GLY A 312 0.08 -3.71 28.24
CA GLY A 312 0.26 -2.78 27.13
C GLY A 312 -0.97 -2.72 26.22
N GLY A 313 -0.87 -1.95 25.13
CA GLY A 313 -1.95 -1.81 24.17
C GLY A 313 -1.77 -0.63 23.22
N ASP A 314 -2.80 -0.41 22.40
CA ASP A 314 -2.86 0.66 21.40
C ASP A 314 -4.09 1.53 21.63
N LEU A 315 -3.89 2.84 21.66
CA LEU A 315 -4.97 3.83 21.64
C LEU A 315 -4.99 4.51 20.27
N LEU A 316 -6.12 4.44 19.56
CA LEU A 316 -6.34 5.17 18.31
C LEU A 316 -7.20 6.40 18.55
N ILE A 317 -6.70 7.57 18.15
CA ILE A 317 -7.37 8.86 18.26
C ILE A 317 -7.73 9.34 16.86
N GLY A 318 -8.98 9.80 16.69
CA GLY A 318 -9.57 10.13 15.40
C GLY A 318 -10.41 9.00 14.81
N VAL A 319 -10.77 8.00 15.62
CA VAL A 319 -11.55 6.82 15.21
C VAL A 319 -12.76 6.69 16.13
N GLU A 320 -13.96 6.54 15.56
CA GLU A 320 -15.19 6.27 16.32
C GLU A 320 -15.25 4.81 16.78
N ASP A 321 -16.09 4.53 17.77
CA ASP A 321 -16.30 3.19 18.34
C ASP A 321 -16.72 2.14 17.27
N ASN A 322 -17.34 2.58 16.17
CA ASN A 322 -17.72 1.73 15.04
C ASN A 322 -16.61 1.54 13.98
N GLY A 323 -15.40 2.04 14.25
CA GLY A 323 -14.24 1.98 13.34
C GLY A 323 -14.21 3.08 12.28
N ASN A 324 -15.19 3.98 12.22
CA ASN A 324 -15.17 5.09 11.27
C ASN A 324 -14.05 6.07 11.60
N ILE A 325 -13.26 6.40 10.58
CA ILE A 325 -12.18 7.37 10.71
C ILE A 325 -12.77 8.78 10.62
N ARG A 326 -12.76 9.53 11.72
CA ARG A 326 -13.15 10.95 11.77
C ARG A 326 -11.95 11.90 11.60
N GLY A 327 -10.80 11.47 12.08
CA GLY A 327 -9.54 12.19 12.04
C GLY A 327 -9.37 13.19 13.20
N ILE A 328 -8.11 13.41 13.59
CA ILE A 328 -7.73 14.35 14.67
C ILE A 328 -7.96 15.83 14.27
N GLU A 329 -8.35 16.10 13.03
CA GLU A 329 -8.72 17.43 12.56
C GLU A 329 -9.90 18.01 13.36
N LEU A 330 -10.77 17.16 13.91
CA LEU A 330 -11.86 17.56 14.80
C LEU A 330 -11.36 18.20 16.11
N ASP A 331 -10.11 17.95 16.52
CA ASP A 331 -9.54 18.54 17.72
C ASP A 331 -9.12 20.01 17.55
N GLN A 332 -9.30 20.58 16.34
CA GLN A 332 -9.06 22.00 16.02
C GLN A 332 -7.65 22.49 16.37
N PHE A 333 -6.64 21.66 16.11
CA PHE A 333 -5.24 22.10 16.11
C PHE A 333 -4.87 22.67 14.74
N GLU A 334 -3.97 23.65 14.71
CA GLU A 334 -3.52 24.25 13.44
C GLU A 334 -2.78 23.23 12.55
N ASN A 335 -2.08 22.26 13.14
CA ASN A 335 -1.39 21.19 12.45
C ASN A 335 -1.12 19.99 13.37
N THR A 336 -0.70 18.89 12.77
CA THR A 336 -0.41 17.62 13.45
C THR A 336 0.75 17.73 14.45
N ALA A 337 1.72 18.61 14.21
CA ALA A 337 2.83 18.83 15.13
C ALA A 337 2.36 19.48 16.44
N LYS A 338 1.47 20.48 16.38
CA LYS A 338 0.86 21.10 17.57
C LYS A 338 -0.04 20.13 18.33
N PHE A 339 -0.77 19.26 17.62
CA PHE A 339 -1.53 18.17 18.23
C PHE A 339 -0.60 17.25 19.04
N LEU A 340 0.45 16.71 18.42
CA LEU A 340 1.39 15.81 19.09
C LEU A 340 2.11 16.48 20.27
N LEU A 341 2.51 17.73 20.11
CA LEU A 341 3.14 18.51 21.19
C LEU A 341 2.21 18.60 22.40
N HIS A 342 0.92 18.85 22.19
CA HIS A 342 -0.08 18.93 23.25
C HIS A 342 -0.29 17.57 23.94
N VAL A 343 -0.44 16.49 23.17
CA VAL A 343 -0.53 15.10 23.69
C VAL A 343 0.66 14.79 24.58
N TRP A 344 1.89 15.01 24.09
CA TRP A 344 3.11 14.73 24.86
C TRP A 344 3.31 15.64 26.06
N THR A 345 2.84 16.89 26.00
CA THR A 345 2.85 17.81 27.14
C THR A 345 1.96 17.27 28.26
N LEU A 346 0.75 16.83 27.92
CA LEU A 346 -0.18 16.24 28.89
C LEU A 346 0.33 14.93 29.47
N ILE A 347 0.85 14.02 28.63
CA ILE A 347 1.48 12.78 29.08
C ILE A 347 2.54 13.06 30.14
N LYS A 348 3.48 13.98 29.85
CA LYS A 348 4.58 14.31 30.77
C LYS A 348 4.08 14.99 32.04
N SER A 349 3.13 15.91 31.94
CA SER A 349 2.59 16.60 33.12
C SER A 349 1.75 15.68 34.00
N SER A 350 1.13 14.64 33.43
CA SER A 350 0.14 13.83 34.14
C SER A 350 0.60 12.45 34.57
N MET A 351 1.57 11.87 33.89
CA MET A 351 2.14 10.55 34.24
C MET A 351 3.64 10.62 34.55
N GLY A 352 4.25 11.80 34.39
CA GLY A 352 5.68 12.05 34.59
C GLY A 352 6.52 11.75 33.35
N GLN A 353 7.74 12.28 33.29
CA GLN A 353 8.60 12.15 32.12
C GLN A 353 9.13 10.71 31.90
N GLN A 354 9.26 9.95 32.98
CA GLN A 354 9.79 8.59 33.00
C GLN A 354 8.99 7.57 32.18
N VAL A 355 7.73 7.88 31.84
CA VAL A 355 6.87 7.01 31.02
C VAL A 355 7.21 7.07 29.53
N SER A 356 7.94 8.10 29.09
CA SER A 356 8.21 8.37 27.68
C SER A 356 8.82 7.19 26.89
N PRO A 357 9.76 6.39 27.44
CA PRO A 357 10.30 5.22 26.73
C PRO A 357 9.27 4.12 26.43
N TYR A 358 8.16 4.10 27.15
CA TYR A 358 7.10 3.08 27.04
C TYR A 358 5.93 3.55 26.18
N LEU A 359 6.03 4.73 25.57
CA LEU A 359 5.02 5.29 24.69
C LEU A 359 5.62 5.62 23.33
N LYS A 360 4.89 5.28 22.26
CA LYS A 360 5.25 5.65 20.90
C LYS A 360 4.05 6.19 20.17
N THR A 361 4.13 7.42 19.69
CA THR A 361 3.10 8.04 18.86
C THR A 361 3.43 7.90 17.40
N THR A 362 2.48 7.44 16.59
CA THR A 362 2.56 7.43 15.12
C THR A 362 1.32 8.11 14.54
N LEU A 363 1.52 8.95 13.54
CA LEU A 363 0.45 9.57 12.77
C LEU A 363 0.36 8.93 11.40
N GLU A 364 -0.84 8.71 10.93
CA GLU A 364 -1.08 8.20 9.59
C GLU A 364 -2.31 8.86 8.97
N THR A 365 -2.21 9.21 7.69
CA THR A 365 -3.33 9.79 6.94
C THR A 365 -4.02 8.71 6.13
N ILE A 366 -5.25 8.36 6.51
CA ILE A 366 -6.09 7.37 5.83
C ILE A 366 -7.29 8.11 5.26
N SER A 367 -7.55 7.98 3.96
CA SER A 367 -8.69 8.64 3.28
C SER A 367 -8.80 10.14 3.58
N ARG A 368 -7.65 10.86 3.55
CA ARG A 368 -7.49 12.30 3.83
C ARG A 368 -7.80 12.74 5.27
N ARG A 369 -7.91 11.80 6.21
CA ARG A 369 -8.10 12.06 7.63
C ARG A 369 -6.94 11.50 8.42
N THR A 370 -6.47 12.20 9.43
CA THR A 370 -5.27 11.80 10.18
C THR A 370 -5.67 11.05 11.44
N VAL A 371 -5.16 9.82 11.62
CA VAL A 371 -5.31 9.04 12.85
C VAL A 371 -4.02 9.10 13.65
N CYS A 372 -4.13 9.31 14.96
CA CYS A 372 -2.99 9.18 15.87
C CYS A 372 -3.08 7.87 16.63
N ARG A 373 -2.07 7.02 16.47
CA ARG A 373 -1.88 5.83 17.30
C ARG A 373 -0.90 6.15 18.42
N VAL A 374 -1.28 5.83 19.65
CA VAL A 374 -0.41 5.83 20.83
C VAL A 374 -0.21 4.39 21.26
N HIS A 375 0.96 3.84 20.94
CA HIS A 375 1.37 2.51 21.34
C HIS A 375 1.97 2.55 22.74
N CYS A 376 1.40 1.78 23.66
CA CYS A 376 1.77 1.73 25.07
C CYS A 376 2.38 0.37 25.40
N LEU A 377 3.62 0.36 25.87
CA LEU A 377 4.28 -0.82 26.41
C LEU A 377 3.97 -0.95 27.92
N PRO A 378 3.99 -2.17 28.48
CA PRO A 378 3.98 -2.36 29.92
C PRO A 378 5.11 -1.55 30.57
N ALA A 379 4.76 -0.77 31.60
CA ALA A 379 5.74 -0.01 32.36
C ALA A 379 6.47 -0.93 33.35
N PRO A 380 7.76 -0.71 33.62
CA PRO A 380 8.50 -1.47 34.63
C PRO A 380 8.21 -1.01 36.07
N ALA A 381 7.35 -0.01 36.24
CA ALA A 381 6.93 0.53 37.52
C ALA A 381 5.49 1.08 37.42
N PRO A 382 4.75 1.15 38.53
CA PRO A 382 3.37 1.65 38.58
C PRO A 382 3.24 3.09 38.04
N VAL A 383 2.23 3.32 37.21
CA VAL A 383 1.91 4.62 36.60
C VAL A 383 0.63 5.17 37.22
N PHE A 384 0.76 6.21 38.03
CA PHE A 384 -0.38 6.97 38.55
C PHE A 384 -0.71 8.13 37.61
N LEU A 385 -2.00 8.35 37.36
CA LEU A 385 -2.46 9.47 36.54
C LEU A 385 -2.82 10.66 37.44
N ARG A 386 -2.18 11.80 37.20
CA ARG A 386 -2.34 13.06 37.94
C ARG A 386 -2.66 14.20 36.98
N GLN A 387 -3.93 14.52 36.78
CA GLN A 387 -4.32 15.63 35.91
C GLN A 387 -4.99 16.73 36.72
N LYS A 388 -4.62 17.99 36.45
CA LYS A 388 -5.23 19.15 37.13
C LYS A 388 -6.75 19.13 36.95
N GLY A 389 -7.47 19.18 38.07
CA GLY A 389 -8.94 19.12 38.11
C GLY A 389 -9.52 17.72 38.27
N PHE A 390 -8.68 16.69 38.38
CA PHE A 390 -9.06 15.30 38.65
C PHE A 390 -8.26 14.77 39.84
N ASP A 391 -8.84 13.82 40.56
CA ASP A 391 -8.12 13.10 41.62
C ASP A 391 -7.02 12.23 41.03
N GLU A 392 -5.93 12.09 41.77
CA GLU A 392 -4.89 11.11 41.43
C GLU A 392 -5.45 9.70 41.56
N ARG A 393 -5.29 8.88 40.51
CA ARG A 393 -5.79 7.50 40.50
C ARG A 393 -4.84 6.53 39.81
N PHE A 394 -4.96 5.27 40.22
CA PHE A 394 -4.32 4.12 39.59
C PHE A 394 -5.33 3.38 38.72
N TYR A 395 -5.02 3.20 37.43
CA TYR A 395 -5.93 2.57 36.48
C TYR A 395 -5.32 1.29 35.92
N ILE A 396 -6.18 0.30 35.68
CA ILE A 396 -5.83 -0.97 35.02
C ILE A 396 -6.86 -1.33 33.95
N ARG A 397 -6.51 -2.23 33.04
CA ARG A 397 -7.47 -2.85 32.11
C ARG A 397 -8.20 -3.98 32.83
N THR A 398 -9.51 -4.05 32.61
CA THR A 398 -10.37 -5.14 33.08
C THR A 398 -11.27 -5.54 31.93
N GLY A 399 -10.88 -6.58 31.19
CA GLY A 399 -11.45 -6.86 29.87
C GLY A 399 -11.26 -5.67 28.92
N PRO A 400 -12.25 -5.29 28.09
CA PRO A 400 -12.17 -4.12 27.21
C PRO A 400 -12.36 -2.78 27.94
N GLY A 401 -12.57 -2.78 29.26
CA GLY A 401 -12.82 -1.58 30.05
C GLY A 401 -11.59 -1.09 30.83
N THR A 402 -11.68 0.15 31.32
CA THR A 402 -10.69 0.73 32.22
C THR A 402 -11.27 1.01 33.62
N ALA A 403 -10.74 0.31 34.63
CA ALA A 403 -11.14 0.43 36.03
C ALA A 403 -10.12 1.27 36.82
N SER A 404 -10.60 2.06 37.79
CA SER A 404 -9.73 2.61 38.84
C SER A 404 -9.78 1.68 40.04
N LEU A 405 -8.61 1.36 40.59
CA LEU A 405 -8.53 0.61 41.85
C LEU A 405 -8.53 1.57 43.03
N GLU A 406 -9.18 1.15 44.12
CA GLU A 406 -9.04 1.82 45.41
C GLU A 406 -7.63 1.60 45.97
N ILE A 407 -7.23 2.40 46.96
CA ILE A 407 -5.84 2.42 47.45
C ILE A 407 -5.36 1.02 47.89
N SER A 408 -6.18 0.28 48.64
CA SER A 408 -5.82 -1.07 49.10
C SER A 408 -5.62 -2.05 47.94
N GLU A 409 -6.55 -2.05 46.98
CA GLU A 409 -6.50 -2.92 45.80
C GLU A 409 -5.31 -2.56 44.91
N ALA A 410 -5.01 -1.27 44.75
CA ALA A 410 -3.86 -0.81 43.99
C ALA A 410 -2.55 -1.27 44.63
N LEU A 411 -2.42 -1.20 45.96
CA LEU A 411 -1.23 -1.66 46.68
C LEU A 411 -1.03 -3.18 46.52
N GLU A 412 -2.11 -3.96 46.63
CA GLU A 412 -2.08 -5.41 46.41
C GLU A 412 -1.68 -5.74 44.97
N TYR A 413 -2.34 -5.10 43.98
CA TYR A 413 -2.02 -5.28 42.56
C TYR A 413 -0.57 -4.95 42.24
N ILE A 414 -0.07 -3.81 42.74
CA ILE A 414 1.31 -3.37 42.52
C ILE A 414 2.31 -4.38 43.10
N ALA A 415 2.04 -4.86 44.31
CA ALA A 415 2.88 -5.83 44.98
C ALA A 415 2.91 -7.18 44.24
N GLU A 416 1.85 -7.58 43.55
CA GLU A 416 1.81 -8.80 42.77
C GLU A 416 2.42 -8.65 41.38
N HIS A 417 2.10 -7.56 40.67
CA HIS A 417 2.43 -7.37 39.26
C HIS A 417 3.92 -7.03 39.01
N TRP A 418 4.56 -6.30 39.93
CA TRP A 418 5.98 -5.91 39.82
C TRP A 418 6.90 -6.62 40.83
N LYS A 419 6.46 -7.77 41.36
CA LYS A 419 7.32 -8.64 42.17
C LYS A 419 8.58 -9.02 41.36
N ARG A 420 9.75 -8.68 41.90
CA ARG A 420 11.04 -9.18 41.44
C ARG A 420 11.34 -10.53 42.07
#